data_AF-A0A7X7KRK8-F1
#
_entry.id   AF-A0A7X7KRK8-F1
#
_cell.length_a   1.000
_cell.length_b   1.000
_cell.length_c   1.000
_cell.angle_alpha   90.00
_cell.angle_beta   90.00
_cell.angle_gamma   90.00
#
_symmetry.space_group_name_H-M   'P 1'
#
loop_
_entity.id
_entity.type
_entity.pdbx_description
1 polymer ?
#
loop_
_entity_poly.entity_id
_entity_poly.type
_entity_poly.pdbx_seq_one_letter_code
_entity_poly.pdbx_strand_id
1 'polypeptide(L)'
;MTLTGFVTYRFRETRAMTMAQFFEMRYSRNFRVFAGIITYVSGVLNYALFPAVSARFLLYFCGLPDTWPFFGLQVSTYASIMVVFLSAAVAIVWFGGQLTAMVTDCVQGLFSYIGYLIIVVVIMLVFSTQQFGEAMMNRPPGESFLNPFDTEKLTEFNIFYVMIGIMSSIYSRNAWLGSQAYMCSAASAHEQKMGGVLSTWRGGYTGIMISLLAVAGFTFMNHPDFGAGSAAVQAELAQRINCATPAATATLREQMTVPMAMRHFLPTGAMGLLASLAIIMWVSTDQTYLHSWGSIFIQDIVLPLRRKPFTPHQQIRALRLSILAVAIFGFLFSLERLLHRGQYARAEDQVAVRNVVPGKKRSPLMALMGIDEHFTLGDKILAWSVFLWSMLHFAIFLIVIVWNVFLAPWSTRAWFLWWKYYTLWLGLFVGAVTTVWFTWGGVRDLIRLFRSLKTLKRSVLDDGRVIDHVSADDVALVEAVENVHVSAAHEAERKLKDALAAEEKRQRERREGPGSAGDSKP
;
A
#
# COMPACT_ATOMS: atom_id res chain seq x y z
N MET A 1 1.60 -12.06 -12.22
CA MET A 1 0.37 -11.73 -11.47
C MET A 1 -0.31 -10.46 -11.98
N THR A 2 0.35 -9.30 -12.01
CA THR A 2 -0.29 -8.05 -12.49
C THR A 2 -0.82 -8.17 -13.93
N LEU A 3 -0.05 -8.77 -14.84
CA LEU A 3 -0.43 -8.97 -16.24
C LEU A 3 -1.66 -9.88 -16.43
N THR A 4 -1.91 -10.82 -15.50
CA THR A 4 -3.11 -11.68 -15.57
C THR A 4 -4.37 -10.95 -15.12
N GLY A 5 -4.24 -9.78 -14.48
CA GLY A 5 -5.34 -9.05 -13.88
C GLY A 5 -6.03 -9.81 -12.74
N PHE A 6 -5.32 -10.76 -12.12
CA PHE A 6 -5.79 -11.57 -11.00
C PHE A 6 -6.35 -10.69 -9.88
N VAL A 7 -7.54 -11.04 -9.38
CA VAL A 7 -8.42 -10.26 -8.48
C VAL A 7 -8.97 -8.96 -9.09
N THR A 8 -8.16 -8.22 -9.84
CA THR A 8 -8.48 -6.87 -10.33
C THR A 8 -9.67 -6.84 -11.28
N TYR A 9 -9.71 -7.69 -12.32
CA TYR A 9 -10.84 -7.70 -13.26
C TYR A 9 -12.16 -8.05 -12.56
N ARG A 10 -12.19 -9.17 -11.83
CA ARG A 10 -13.40 -9.63 -11.15
C ARG A 10 -13.91 -8.64 -10.11
N PHE A 11 -13.01 -8.00 -9.35
CA PHE A 11 -13.40 -6.97 -8.40
C PHE A 11 -13.98 -5.73 -9.10
N ARG A 12 -13.39 -5.32 -10.23
CA ARG A 12 -13.87 -4.16 -11.00
C ARG A 12 -15.20 -4.44 -11.73
N GLU A 13 -15.42 -5.66 -12.21
CA GLU A 13 -16.67 -6.09 -12.84
C GLU A 13 -17.87 -5.95 -11.90
N THR A 14 -17.70 -6.17 -10.59
CA THR A 14 -18.81 -6.05 -9.63
C THR A 14 -19.18 -4.60 -9.29
N ARG A 15 -18.38 -3.62 -9.72
CA ARG A 15 -18.49 -2.21 -9.31
C ARG A 15 -18.52 -2.00 -7.79
N ALA A 16 -18.05 -2.99 -7.02
CA ALA A 16 -17.97 -2.86 -5.57
C ALA A 16 -16.98 -1.75 -5.21
N MET A 17 -17.38 -0.88 -4.28
CA MET A 17 -16.51 0.21 -3.84
C MET A 17 -15.49 -0.31 -2.83
N THR A 18 -15.84 -1.27 -1.99
CA THR A 18 -14.96 -1.86 -0.96
C THR A 18 -14.85 -3.38 -1.12
N MET A 19 -13.77 -3.97 -0.61
CA MET A 19 -13.61 -5.42 -0.60
C MET A 19 -14.67 -6.11 0.29
N ALA A 20 -15.05 -5.48 1.40
CA ALA A 20 -16.10 -6.02 2.25
C ALA A 20 -17.48 -5.98 1.56
N GLN A 21 -17.76 -4.98 0.72
CA GLN A 21 -18.95 -4.99 -0.13
C GLN A 21 -18.91 -6.10 -1.18
N PHE A 22 -17.76 -6.35 -1.79
CA PHE A 22 -17.58 -7.51 -2.68
C PHE A 22 -17.88 -8.84 -1.95
N PHE A 23 -17.49 -8.95 -0.68
CA PHE A 23 -17.84 -10.11 0.15
C PHE A 23 -19.33 -10.20 0.48
N GLU A 24 -20.05 -9.08 0.65
CA GLU A 24 -21.52 -9.11 0.75
C GLU A 24 -22.16 -9.66 -0.51
N MET A 25 -21.75 -9.14 -1.68
CA MET A 25 -22.27 -9.58 -2.97
C MET A 25 -22.09 -11.08 -3.20
N ARG A 26 -20.98 -11.66 -2.69
CA ARG A 26 -20.68 -13.08 -2.86
C ARG A 26 -21.28 -13.96 -1.77
N TYR A 27 -21.41 -13.46 -0.54
CA TYR A 27 -21.74 -14.26 0.63
C TYR A 27 -22.94 -13.71 1.41
N SER A 28 -22.75 -12.67 2.22
CA SER A 28 -23.84 -12.09 3.02
C SER A 28 -23.48 -10.73 3.62
N ARG A 29 -24.52 -9.96 4.00
CA ARG A 29 -24.40 -8.70 4.74
C ARG A 29 -23.64 -8.85 6.06
N ASN A 30 -23.86 -9.95 6.79
CA ASN A 30 -23.15 -10.22 8.05
C ASN A 30 -21.65 -10.41 7.82
N PHE A 31 -21.28 -11.05 6.71
CA PHE A 31 -19.87 -11.25 6.36
C PHE A 31 -19.19 -9.94 5.97
N ARG A 32 -19.89 -9.00 5.30
CA ARG A 32 -19.38 -7.64 5.07
C ARG A 32 -19.07 -6.90 6.37
N VAL A 33 -20.00 -6.91 7.32
CA VAL A 33 -19.78 -6.22 8.61
C VAL A 33 -18.59 -6.84 9.35
N PHE A 34 -18.52 -8.18 9.41
CA PHE A 34 -17.42 -8.89 10.04
C PHE A 34 -16.06 -8.55 9.40
N ALA A 35 -15.97 -8.67 8.07
CA ALA A 35 -14.76 -8.33 7.33
C ALA A 35 -14.39 -6.86 7.49
N GLY A 36 -15.37 -5.95 7.39
CA GLY A 36 -15.19 -4.51 7.59
C GLY A 36 -14.63 -4.18 8.97
N ILE A 37 -15.15 -4.78 10.05
CA ILE A 37 -14.65 -4.58 11.42
C ILE A 37 -13.20 -5.05 11.54
N ILE A 38 -12.89 -6.28 11.12
CA ILE A 38 -11.53 -6.83 11.22
C ILE A 38 -10.54 -5.96 10.45
N THR A 39 -10.88 -5.58 9.21
CA THR A 39 -9.98 -4.80 8.38
C THR A 39 -9.86 -3.35 8.87
N TYR A 40 -10.92 -2.74 9.37
CA TYR A 40 -10.86 -1.40 9.96
C TYR A 40 -9.99 -1.36 11.22
N VAL A 41 -10.20 -2.28 12.17
CA VAL A 41 -9.44 -2.31 13.43
C VAL A 41 -7.95 -2.56 13.17
N SER A 42 -7.64 -3.59 12.37
CA SER A 42 -6.24 -3.90 12.02
C SER A 42 -5.58 -2.77 11.20
N GLY A 43 -6.31 -2.19 10.25
CA GLY A 43 -5.84 -1.11 9.39
C GLY A 43 -5.56 0.19 10.14
N VAL A 44 -6.44 0.60 11.05
CA VAL A 44 -6.29 1.82 11.85
C VAL A 44 -5.15 1.68 12.86
N LEU A 45 -4.98 0.50 13.48
CA LEU A 45 -3.84 0.23 14.36
C LEU A 45 -2.51 0.25 13.59
N ASN A 46 -2.49 -0.34 12.39
CA ASN A 46 -1.31 -0.30 11.52
C ASN A 46 -0.97 1.14 11.09
N TYR A 47 -1.99 1.90 10.66
CA TYR A 47 -1.85 3.29 10.23
C TYR A 47 -1.34 4.21 11.34
N ALA A 48 -1.78 4.00 12.58
CA ALA A 48 -1.39 4.86 13.71
C ALA A 48 0.13 4.89 13.95
N LEU A 49 0.90 3.96 13.38
CA LEU A 49 2.36 3.97 13.44
C LEU A 49 3.01 4.96 12.46
N PHE A 50 2.33 5.30 11.37
CA PHE A 50 2.95 5.99 10.24
C PHE A 50 3.26 7.46 10.56
N PRO A 51 2.31 8.25 11.12
CA PRO A 51 2.61 9.63 11.49
C PRO A 51 3.76 9.73 12.50
N ALA A 52 3.86 8.75 13.41
CA ALA A 52 4.92 8.69 14.40
C ALA A 52 6.31 8.47 13.77
N VAL A 53 6.43 7.51 12.86
CA VAL A 53 7.71 7.21 12.19
C VAL A 53 8.16 8.41 11.36
N SER A 54 7.25 9.02 10.61
CA SER A 54 7.56 10.15 9.75
C SER A 54 7.91 11.42 10.55
N ALA A 55 7.24 11.68 11.67
CA ALA A 55 7.57 12.80 12.55
C ALA A 55 8.96 12.67 13.16
N ARG A 56 9.33 11.45 13.60
CA ARG A 56 10.68 11.14 14.09
C ARG A 56 11.71 11.35 13.01
N PHE A 57 11.46 10.82 11.81
CA PHE A 57 12.36 11.01 10.68
C PHE A 57 12.65 12.50 10.48
N LEU A 58 11.64 13.37 10.35
CA LEU A 58 11.89 14.81 10.15
C LEU A 58 12.55 15.50 11.34
N LEU A 59 12.17 15.15 12.58
CA LEU A 59 12.79 15.70 13.79
C LEU A 59 14.31 15.49 13.77
N TYR A 60 14.75 14.24 13.57
CA TYR A 60 16.16 13.89 13.64
C TYR A 60 16.92 14.20 12.35
N PHE A 61 16.33 13.93 11.17
CA PHE A 61 16.94 14.21 9.87
C PHE A 61 17.20 15.70 9.66
N CYS A 62 16.25 16.56 10.05
CA CYS A 62 16.42 18.01 9.95
C CYS A 62 17.18 18.60 11.16
N GLY A 63 17.48 17.80 12.19
CA GLY A 63 18.18 18.26 13.39
C GLY A 63 17.38 19.22 14.27
N LEU A 64 16.05 19.20 14.18
CA LEU A 64 15.16 20.09 14.92
C LEU A 64 15.30 19.84 16.44
N PRO A 65 15.02 20.85 17.29
CA PRO A 65 15.02 20.66 18.74
C PRO A 65 13.85 19.79 19.18
N ASP A 66 13.99 19.05 20.29
CA ASP A 66 12.93 18.15 20.79
C ASP A 66 11.70 18.91 21.31
N THR A 67 11.93 20.10 21.86
CA THR A 67 10.89 21.03 22.28
C THR A 67 11.14 22.42 21.73
N TRP A 68 10.07 23.20 21.62
CA TRP A 68 10.14 24.62 21.26
C TRP A 68 9.18 25.43 22.14
N PRO A 69 9.52 26.70 22.45
CA PRO A 69 8.68 27.53 23.31
C PRO A 69 7.45 28.03 22.56
N PHE A 70 6.26 27.80 23.12
CA PHE A 70 4.98 28.31 22.63
C PHE A 70 4.18 28.89 23.81
N PHE A 71 3.94 30.21 23.80
CA PHE A 71 3.28 30.94 24.88
C PHE A 71 3.80 30.60 26.30
N GLY A 72 5.12 30.45 26.44
CA GLY A 72 5.77 30.12 27.73
C GLY A 72 5.77 28.64 28.11
N LEU A 73 5.13 27.77 27.31
CA LEU A 73 5.17 26.31 27.48
C LEU A 73 6.19 25.68 26.55
N GLN A 74 6.92 24.66 27.02
CA GLN A 74 7.79 23.84 26.17
C GLN A 74 6.94 22.77 25.48
N VAL A 75 6.67 22.95 24.19
CA VAL A 75 5.84 22.05 23.40
C VAL A 75 6.73 21.07 22.64
N SER A 76 6.33 19.80 22.58
CA SER A 76 7.04 18.77 21.83
C SER A 76 7.01 19.04 20.32
N THR A 77 8.18 19.20 19.70
CA THR A 77 8.33 19.39 18.26
C THR A 77 7.77 18.19 17.50
N TYR A 78 8.00 16.97 18.00
CA TYR A 78 7.42 15.75 17.45
C TYR A 78 5.89 15.81 17.36
N ALA A 79 5.22 16.21 18.45
CA ALA A 79 3.77 16.33 18.47
C ALA A 79 3.28 17.44 17.53
N SER A 80 3.98 18.58 17.48
CA SER A 80 3.65 19.69 16.58
C SER A 80 3.74 19.27 15.11
N ILE A 81 4.82 18.57 14.74
CA ILE A 81 5.02 18.03 13.39
C ILE A 81 3.83 17.13 13.00
N MET A 82 3.45 16.20 13.87
CA MET A 82 2.31 15.31 13.63
C MET A 82 0.99 16.07 13.46
N VAL A 83 0.70 17.05 14.33
CA VAL A 83 -0.52 17.87 14.23
C VAL A 83 -0.57 18.58 12.89
N VAL A 84 0.53 19.20 12.46
CA VAL A 84 0.59 19.90 11.17
C VAL A 84 0.28 18.96 10.01
N PHE A 85 0.91 17.78 9.97
CA PHE A 85 0.74 16.85 8.85
C PHE A 85 -0.63 16.18 8.82
N LEU A 86 -1.14 15.70 9.96
CA LEU A 86 -2.47 15.13 10.03
C LEU A 86 -3.55 16.17 9.72
N SER A 87 -3.37 17.42 10.16
CA SER A 87 -4.29 18.51 9.81
C SER A 87 -4.28 18.82 8.32
N ALA A 88 -3.10 18.86 7.70
CA ALA A 88 -2.97 19.05 6.26
C ALA A 88 -3.62 17.91 5.48
N ALA A 89 -3.39 16.66 5.86
CA ALA A 89 -4.00 15.50 5.23
C ALA A 89 -5.53 15.49 5.37
N VAL A 90 -6.07 15.76 6.56
CA VAL A 90 -7.52 15.90 6.79
C VAL A 90 -8.10 17.01 5.92
N ALA A 91 -7.44 18.17 5.84
CA ALA A 91 -7.90 19.29 5.03
C ALA A 91 -7.98 18.91 3.54
N ILE A 92 -6.95 18.26 2.99
CA ILE A 92 -6.93 17.84 1.58
C ILE A 92 -8.09 16.87 1.30
N VAL A 93 -8.30 15.88 2.17
CA VAL A 93 -9.39 14.91 1.99
C VAL A 93 -10.76 15.57 2.12
N TRP A 94 -10.96 16.46 3.09
CA TRP A 94 -12.24 17.13 3.31
C TRP A 94 -12.67 18.03 2.16
N PHE A 95 -11.74 18.86 1.66
CA PHE A 95 -12.04 19.81 0.60
C PHE A 95 -11.99 19.17 -0.79
N GLY A 96 -11.12 18.19 -0.98
CA GLY A 96 -10.78 17.67 -2.30
C GLY A 96 -11.30 16.28 -2.64
N GLY A 97 -11.56 15.44 -1.63
CA GLY A 97 -11.95 14.04 -1.81
C GLY A 97 -10.90 13.22 -2.59
N GLN A 98 -11.30 12.03 -3.06
CA GLN A 98 -10.44 11.09 -3.76
C GLN A 98 -9.80 11.67 -5.03
N LEU A 99 -10.55 12.45 -5.82
CA LEU A 99 -10.04 13.00 -7.08
C LEU A 99 -8.88 13.97 -6.85
N THR A 100 -9.00 14.84 -5.84
CA THR A 100 -7.90 15.77 -5.49
C THR A 100 -6.71 15.00 -4.96
N ALA A 101 -6.92 13.99 -4.12
CA ALA A 101 -5.84 13.12 -3.63
C ALA A 101 -5.07 12.51 -4.82
N MET A 102 -5.76 11.92 -5.80
CA MET A 102 -5.14 11.34 -7.00
C MET A 102 -4.34 12.36 -7.83
N VAL A 103 -4.89 13.55 -8.03
CA VAL A 103 -4.21 14.63 -8.78
C VAL A 103 -2.96 15.09 -8.03
N THR A 104 -3.07 15.32 -6.72
CA THR A 104 -1.93 15.73 -5.89
C THR A 104 -0.84 14.67 -5.87
N ASP A 105 -1.21 13.39 -5.70
CA ASP A 105 -0.27 12.26 -5.74
C ASP A 105 0.43 12.12 -7.10
N CYS A 106 -0.28 12.39 -8.20
CA CYS A 106 0.31 12.37 -9.54
C CYS A 106 1.37 13.46 -9.70
N VAL A 107 1.06 14.70 -9.32
CA VAL A 107 2.00 15.84 -9.37
C VAL A 107 3.20 15.59 -8.45
N GLN A 108 2.94 15.10 -7.25
CA GLN A 108 3.95 14.70 -6.28
C GLN A 108 4.87 13.61 -6.84
N GLY A 109 4.31 12.56 -7.46
CA GLY A 109 5.07 11.49 -8.10
C GLY A 109 5.94 11.99 -9.25
N LEU A 110 5.45 12.93 -10.07
CA LEU A 110 6.22 13.56 -11.15
C LEU A 110 7.43 14.32 -10.60
N PHE A 111 7.25 15.10 -9.53
CA PHE A 111 8.35 15.76 -8.83
C PHE A 111 9.35 14.73 -8.25
N SER A 112 8.85 13.65 -7.66
CA SER A 112 9.68 12.64 -7.01
C SER A 112 10.62 11.91 -7.96
N TYR A 113 10.26 11.67 -9.22
CA TYR A 113 11.17 10.98 -10.14
C TYR A 113 12.47 11.74 -10.38
N ILE A 114 12.35 13.05 -10.61
CA ILE A 114 13.49 13.95 -10.79
C ILE A 114 14.28 14.03 -9.48
N GLY A 115 13.57 14.15 -8.35
CA GLY A 115 14.19 14.19 -7.03
C GLY A 115 15.04 12.94 -6.74
N TYR A 116 14.49 11.74 -6.98
CA TYR A 116 15.20 10.48 -6.79
C TYR A 116 16.45 10.38 -7.66
N LEU A 117 16.37 10.80 -8.92
CA LEU A 117 17.52 10.79 -9.82
C LEU A 117 18.65 11.69 -9.30
N ILE A 118 18.31 12.90 -8.84
CA ILE A 118 19.29 13.83 -8.26
C ILE A 118 19.93 13.25 -7.00
N ILE A 119 19.13 12.70 -6.08
CA ILE A 119 19.65 12.09 -4.84
C ILE A 119 20.60 10.95 -5.15
N VAL A 120 20.25 10.09 -6.11
CA VAL A 120 21.08 8.98 -6.54
C VAL A 120 22.40 9.47 -7.14
N VAL A 121 22.37 10.49 -8.01
CA VAL A 121 23.59 11.10 -8.55
C VAL A 121 24.46 11.67 -7.43
N VAL A 122 23.87 12.38 -6.47
CA VAL A 122 24.59 12.94 -5.32
C VAL A 122 25.28 11.83 -4.51
N ILE A 123 24.58 10.73 -4.21
CA ILE A 123 25.17 9.60 -3.49
C ILE A 123 26.36 9.02 -4.26
N MET A 124 26.24 8.86 -5.58
CA MET A 124 27.32 8.35 -6.44
C MET A 124 28.50 9.32 -6.57
N LEU A 125 28.32 10.59 -6.26
CA LEU A 125 29.40 11.58 -6.17
C LEU A 125 30.09 11.58 -4.81
N VAL A 126 29.36 11.23 -3.73
CA VAL A 126 29.90 11.16 -2.37
C VAL A 126 30.64 9.84 -2.12
N PHE A 127 30.12 8.74 -2.66
CA PHE A 127 30.66 7.39 -2.43
C PHE A 127 31.13 6.75 -3.73
N SER A 128 32.29 6.12 -3.67
CA SER A 128 32.76 5.26 -4.75
C SER A 128 32.10 3.87 -4.68
N THR A 129 31.92 3.24 -5.84
CA THR A 129 31.46 1.83 -5.85
C THR A 129 32.40 0.89 -5.11
N GLN A 130 33.69 1.23 -5.00
CA GLN A 130 34.65 0.41 -4.26
C GLN A 130 34.36 0.46 -2.76
N GLN A 131 34.14 1.64 -2.19
CA GLN A 131 33.78 1.80 -0.77
C GLN A 131 32.48 1.04 -0.42
N PHE A 132 31.48 1.06 -1.31
CA PHE A 132 30.29 0.22 -1.15
C PHE A 132 30.63 -1.27 -1.10
N GLY A 133 31.52 -1.72 -1.98
CA GLY A 133 31.98 -3.11 -2.00
C GLY A 133 32.72 -3.49 -0.73
N GLU A 134 33.66 -2.66 -0.29
CA GLU A 134 34.44 -2.90 0.93
C GLU A 134 33.55 -2.96 2.18
N ALA A 135 32.57 -2.05 2.30
CA ALA A 135 31.63 -2.07 3.42
C ALA A 135 30.70 -3.29 3.37
N MET A 136 30.08 -3.61 2.22
CA MET A 136 29.10 -4.71 2.13
C MET A 136 29.74 -6.11 2.16
N MET A 137 30.99 -6.24 1.70
CA MET A 137 31.71 -7.52 1.75
C MET A 137 32.37 -7.78 3.10
N ASN A 138 32.56 -6.76 3.95
CA ASN A 138 33.13 -6.90 5.29
C ASN A 138 32.08 -7.45 6.29
N ARG A 139 31.69 -8.71 6.09
CA ARG A 139 30.73 -9.43 6.93
C ARG A 139 31.31 -10.78 7.36
N PRO A 140 30.99 -11.25 8.57
CA PRO A 140 31.39 -12.59 9.00
C PRO A 140 30.69 -13.68 8.15
N PRO A 141 31.29 -14.87 8.02
CA PRO A 141 30.67 -15.99 7.31
C PRO A 141 29.30 -16.36 7.89
N GLY A 142 28.32 -16.57 7.02
CA GLY A 142 26.91 -16.86 7.37
C GLY A 142 26.02 -15.62 7.51
N GLU A 143 26.56 -14.40 7.36
CA GLU A 143 25.85 -13.12 7.47
C GLU A 143 26.05 -12.22 6.25
N SER A 144 26.12 -12.81 5.06
CA SER A 144 26.38 -12.08 3.82
C SER A 144 25.21 -11.16 3.45
N PHE A 145 25.52 -9.94 3.03
CA PHE A 145 24.54 -9.03 2.42
C PHE A 145 24.34 -9.28 0.92
N LEU A 146 25.28 -9.97 0.27
CA LEU A 146 25.36 -10.09 -1.18
C LEU A 146 25.09 -11.52 -1.67
N ASN A 147 25.57 -12.51 -0.92
CA ASN A 147 25.44 -13.91 -1.29
C ASN A 147 24.23 -14.55 -0.59
N PRO A 148 23.12 -14.85 -1.30
CA PRO A 148 21.93 -15.43 -0.69
C PRO A 148 22.13 -16.87 -0.19
N PHE A 149 23.25 -17.53 -0.53
CA PHE A 149 23.60 -18.86 -0.04
C PHE A 149 24.44 -18.82 1.25
N ASP A 150 24.85 -17.63 1.71
CA ASP A 150 25.68 -17.42 2.89
C ASP A 150 24.95 -16.58 3.95
N THR A 151 23.72 -17.00 4.28
CA THR A 151 22.80 -16.27 5.19
C THR A 151 22.33 -17.13 6.36
N GLU A 152 22.98 -18.25 6.65
CA GLU A 152 22.53 -19.24 7.64
C GLU A 152 22.45 -18.70 9.08
N LYS A 153 23.28 -17.69 9.40
CA LYS A 153 23.32 -17.06 10.73
C LYS A 153 22.43 -15.83 10.83
N LEU A 154 21.79 -15.41 9.72
CA LEU A 154 20.80 -14.35 9.75
C LEU A 154 19.49 -14.90 10.33
N THR A 155 19.17 -14.50 11.56
CA THR A 155 17.95 -14.91 12.26
C THR A 155 16.69 -14.25 11.70
N GLU A 156 16.81 -13.07 11.08
CA GLU A 156 15.66 -12.27 10.64
C GLU A 156 15.43 -12.29 9.12
N PHE A 157 16.48 -12.11 8.31
CA PHE A 157 16.39 -11.90 6.86
C PHE A 157 17.02 -13.03 6.04
N ASN A 158 16.66 -14.28 6.33
CA ASN A 158 17.15 -15.46 5.61
C ASN A 158 16.24 -15.85 4.42
N ILE A 159 16.55 -16.98 3.77
CA ILE A 159 15.79 -17.47 2.60
C ILE A 159 14.29 -17.68 2.88
N PHE A 160 13.90 -18.02 4.11
CA PHE A 160 12.48 -18.19 4.46
C PHE A 160 11.75 -16.84 4.42
N TYR A 161 12.40 -15.74 4.80
CA TYR A 161 11.82 -14.39 4.65
C TYR A 161 11.49 -14.09 3.17
N VAL A 162 12.38 -14.46 2.25
CA VAL A 162 12.15 -14.30 0.80
C VAL A 162 10.99 -15.16 0.33
N MET A 163 10.92 -16.43 0.76
CA MET A 163 9.81 -17.34 0.42
C MET A 163 8.46 -16.84 0.94
N ILE A 164 8.42 -16.32 2.17
CA ILE A 164 7.25 -15.67 2.76
C ILE A 164 6.87 -14.47 1.89
N GLY A 165 7.83 -13.62 1.49
CA GLY A 165 7.57 -12.49 0.61
C GLY A 165 6.92 -12.88 -0.72
N ILE A 166 7.42 -13.95 -1.37
CA ILE A 166 6.84 -14.48 -2.62
C ILE A 166 5.41 -14.96 -2.39
N MET A 167 5.17 -15.76 -1.35
CA MET A 167 3.83 -16.28 -1.05
C MET A 167 2.86 -15.16 -0.66
N SER A 168 3.30 -14.21 0.17
CA SER A 168 2.52 -13.03 0.56
C SER A 168 2.18 -12.14 -0.64
N SER A 169 3.06 -12.02 -1.63
CA SER A 169 2.77 -11.25 -2.85
C SER A 169 1.58 -11.80 -3.65
N ILE A 170 1.33 -13.11 -3.54
CA ILE A 170 0.21 -13.81 -4.17
C ILE A 170 -1.01 -13.77 -3.25
N TYR A 171 -0.83 -14.17 -1.99
CA TYR A 171 -1.90 -14.32 -1.00
C TYR A 171 -2.55 -12.98 -0.63
N SER A 172 -1.76 -11.93 -0.45
CA SER A 172 -2.23 -10.62 0.00
C SER A 172 -2.64 -9.68 -1.15
N ARG A 173 -2.86 -10.21 -2.36
CA ARG A 173 -3.22 -9.39 -3.53
C ARG A 173 -4.57 -8.70 -3.29
N ASN A 174 -4.57 -7.36 -3.37
CA ASN A 174 -5.71 -6.48 -3.05
C ASN A 174 -6.24 -6.62 -1.60
N ALA A 175 -5.47 -7.20 -0.68
CA ALA A 175 -5.81 -7.26 0.73
C ALA A 175 -5.43 -5.98 1.49
N TRP A 176 -4.49 -5.19 0.95
CA TRP A 176 -4.08 -3.92 1.54
C TRP A 176 -5.11 -2.81 1.27
N LEU A 177 -6.08 -2.65 2.17
CA LEU A 177 -7.19 -1.71 1.99
C LEU A 177 -6.87 -0.26 2.39
N GLY A 178 -5.62 0.04 2.81
CA GLY A 178 -5.18 1.41 3.05
C GLY A 178 -5.19 2.30 1.81
N SER A 179 -5.27 1.70 0.60
CA SER A 179 -5.43 2.38 -0.68
C SER A 179 -6.68 1.92 -1.43
N GLN A 180 -7.72 1.48 -0.72
CA GLN A 180 -8.93 0.89 -1.30
C GLN A 180 -9.59 1.79 -2.35
N ALA A 181 -9.61 3.11 -2.15
CA ALA A 181 -10.23 4.04 -3.09
C ALA A 181 -9.53 4.04 -4.47
N TYR A 182 -8.21 3.79 -4.51
CA TYR A 182 -7.46 3.66 -5.77
C TYR A 182 -7.78 2.37 -6.52
N MET A 183 -8.31 1.35 -5.83
CA MET A 183 -8.71 0.09 -6.45
C MET A 183 -10.02 0.22 -7.25
N CYS A 184 -10.81 1.27 -6.99
CA CYS A 184 -12.07 1.54 -7.69
C CYS A 184 -12.07 2.82 -8.55
N SER A 185 -10.97 3.58 -8.58
CA SER A 185 -10.90 4.89 -9.25
C SER A 185 -10.57 4.85 -10.75
N ALA A 186 -10.05 3.74 -11.29
CA ALA A 186 -9.75 3.66 -12.72
C ALA A 186 -11.02 3.76 -13.58
N ALA A 187 -10.90 4.22 -14.83
CA ALA A 187 -12.05 4.31 -15.74
C ALA A 187 -12.59 2.91 -16.13
N SER A 188 -11.73 1.91 -16.24
CA SER A 188 -12.11 0.53 -16.58
C SER A 188 -11.25 -0.49 -15.83
N ALA A 189 -11.64 -1.76 -15.89
CA ALA A 189 -10.83 -2.85 -15.35
C ALA A 189 -9.47 -2.99 -16.08
N HIS A 190 -9.47 -2.74 -17.39
CA HIS A 190 -8.27 -2.72 -18.21
C HIS A 190 -7.32 -1.59 -17.77
N GLU A 191 -7.82 -0.36 -17.60
CA GLU A 191 -7.04 0.78 -17.12
C GLU A 191 -6.47 0.53 -15.71
N GLN A 192 -7.24 -0.09 -14.81
CA GLN A 192 -6.75 -0.46 -13.48
C GLN A 192 -5.57 -1.43 -13.57
N LYS A 193 -5.66 -2.43 -14.46
CA LYS A 193 -4.58 -3.38 -14.72
C LYS A 193 -3.35 -2.68 -15.29
N MET A 194 -3.51 -1.82 -16.29
CA MET A 194 -2.39 -1.09 -16.91
C MET A 194 -1.71 -0.15 -15.91
N GLY A 195 -2.48 0.55 -15.07
CA GLY A 195 -1.95 1.32 -13.94
C GLY A 195 -1.16 0.45 -12.96
N GLY A 196 -1.61 -0.79 -12.70
CA GLY A 196 -0.87 -1.77 -11.92
C GLY A 196 0.47 -2.17 -12.55
N VAL A 197 0.51 -2.40 -13.86
CA VAL A 197 1.75 -2.75 -14.61
C VAL A 197 2.76 -1.62 -14.49
N LEU A 198 2.34 -0.38 -14.75
CA LEU A 198 3.17 0.81 -14.62
C LEU A 198 3.65 1.03 -13.17
N SER A 199 2.79 0.77 -12.18
CA SER A 199 3.15 0.86 -10.77
C SER A 199 4.21 -0.19 -10.37
N THR A 200 4.12 -1.42 -10.90
CA THR A 200 5.15 -2.45 -10.68
C THR A 200 6.49 -2.02 -11.29
N TRP A 201 6.49 -1.50 -12.52
CA TRP A 201 7.70 -0.96 -13.16
C TRP A 201 8.33 0.17 -12.32
N ARG A 202 7.51 1.15 -11.93
CA ARG A 202 7.90 2.26 -11.06
C ARG A 202 8.44 1.81 -9.70
N GLY A 203 7.87 0.75 -9.15
CA GLY A 203 8.28 0.17 -7.86
C GLY A 203 9.73 -0.29 -7.88
N GLY A 204 10.19 -0.88 -8.99
CA GLY A 204 11.59 -1.27 -9.18
C GLY A 204 12.55 -0.07 -9.09
N TYR A 205 12.21 1.03 -9.77
CA TYR A 205 12.99 2.28 -9.71
C TYR A 205 13.07 2.86 -8.29
N THR A 206 11.93 2.93 -7.61
CA THR A 206 11.89 3.45 -6.23
C THR A 206 12.70 2.55 -5.28
N GLY A 207 12.64 1.23 -5.48
CA GLY A 207 13.41 0.25 -4.70
C GLY A 207 14.92 0.43 -4.82
N ILE A 208 15.44 0.79 -6.01
CA ILE A 208 16.86 1.08 -6.21
C ILE A 208 17.29 2.33 -5.42
N MET A 209 16.48 3.39 -5.41
CA MET A 209 16.79 4.59 -4.64
C MET A 209 16.84 4.29 -3.13
N ILE A 210 15.84 3.58 -2.60
CA ILE A 210 15.79 3.22 -1.18
C ILE A 210 16.97 2.32 -0.80
N SER A 211 17.29 1.32 -1.63
CA SER A 211 18.41 0.42 -1.35
C SER A 211 19.75 1.15 -1.41
N LEU A 212 19.95 2.08 -2.35
CA LEU A 212 21.17 2.87 -2.43
C LEU A 212 21.33 3.80 -1.23
N LEU A 213 20.25 4.43 -0.78
CA LEU A 213 20.23 5.24 0.45
C LEU A 213 20.60 4.40 1.69
N ALA A 214 20.10 3.17 1.81
CA ALA A 214 20.45 2.26 2.89
C ALA A 214 21.92 1.82 2.82
N VAL A 215 22.41 1.44 1.64
CA VAL A 215 23.82 1.06 1.43
C VAL A 215 24.77 2.24 1.69
N ALA A 216 24.39 3.46 1.29
CA ALA A 216 25.16 4.66 1.57
C ALA A 216 25.23 4.95 3.07
N GLY A 217 24.09 4.90 3.78
CA GLY A 217 24.06 5.03 5.24
C GLY A 217 24.91 3.97 5.94
N PHE A 218 24.79 2.71 5.52
CA PHE A 218 25.60 1.62 6.07
C PHE A 218 27.10 1.84 5.83
N THR A 219 27.48 2.22 4.61
CA THR A 219 28.87 2.46 4.23
C THR A 219 29.45 3.64 5.00
N PHE A 220 28.71 4.74 5.14
CA PHE A 220 29.12 5.89 5.94
C PHE A 220 29.41 5.52 7.40
N MET A 221 28.60 4.63 7.98
CA MET A 221 28.76 4.23 9.37
C MET A 221 29.90 3.23 9.61
N ASN A 222 30.29 2.45 8.60
CA ASN A 222 31.17 1.28 8.77
C ASN A 222 32.50 1.33 7.99
N HIS A 223 32.62 2.18 6.98
CA HIS A 223 33.84 2.25 6.17
C HIS A 223 34.89 3.17 6.82
N PRO A 224 36.19 2.77 6.85
CA PRO A 224 37.26 3.54 7.51
C PRO A 224 37.36 5.01 7.10
N ASP A 225 37.21 5.30 5.80
CA ASP A 225 37.26 6.67 5.25
C ASP A 225 36.25 7.65 5.88
N PHE A 226 35.15 7.14 6.43
CA PHE A 226 34.09 7.96 7.04
C PHE A 226 34.09 7.88 8.57
N GLY A 227 35.15 7.33 9.19
CA GLY A 227 35.20 7.08 10.63
C GLY A 227 34.92 8.31 11.51
N ALA A 228 35.43 9.48 11.12
CA ALA A 228 35.15 10.73 11.83
C ALA A 228 33.66 11.12 11.79
N GLY A 229 33.02 10.96 10.63
CA GLY A 229 31.59 11.22 10.44
C GLY A 229 30.72 10.20 11.19
N SER A 230 31.07 8.92 11.12
CA SER A 230 30.41 7.85 11.88
C SER A 230 30.48 8.11 13.40
N ALA A 231 31.64 8.50 13.92
CA ALA A 231 31.80 8.85 15.33
C ALA A 231 30.95 10.06 15.74
N ALA A 232 30.83 11.08 14.88
CA ALA A 232 29.97 12.24 15.12
C ALA A 232 28.49 11.84 15.19
N VAL A 233 28.02 10.98 14.28
CA VAL A 233 26.64 10.44 14.29
C VAL A 233 26.38 9.66 15.57
N GLN A 234 27.30 8.78 15.98
CA GLN A 234 27.16 7.99 17.21
C GLN A 234 27.11 8.88 18.46
N ALA A 235 27.93 9.92 18.52
CA ALA A 235 27.89 10.89 19.61
C ALA A 235 26.55 11.64 19.66
N GLU A 236 26.03 12.09 18.51
CA GLU A 236 24.74 12.78 18.42
C GLU A 236 23.57 11.87 18.83
N LEU A 237 23.56 10.61 18.38
CA LEU A 237 22.59 9.58 18.79
C LEU A 237 22.61 9.35 20.31
N ALA A 238 23.81 9.24 20.89
CA ALA A 238 23.98 9.04 22.33
C ALA A 238 23.50 10.24 23.14
N GLN A 239 23.75 11.46 22.64
CA GLN A 239 23.37 12.69 23.30
C GLN A 239 21.86 12.97 23.22
N ARG A 240 21.27 12.85 22.03
CA ARG A 240 19.88 13.26 21.79
C ARG A 240 18.86 12.18 22.15
N ILE A 241 19.18 10.90 21.94
CA ILE A 241 18.20 9.82 22.09
C ILE A 241 18.43 9.10 23.41
N ASN A 242 17.63 9.43 24.42
CA ASN A 242 17.62 8.78 25.73
C ASN A 242 16.18 8.52 26.16
N CYS A 243 15.68 7.31 25.90
CA CYS A 243 14.32 6.90 26.24
C CYS A 243 14.24 6.42 27.70
N ALA A 244 13.01 6.27 28.20
CA ALA A 244 12.77 5.80 29.57
C ALA A 244 13.34 4.39 29.85
N THR A 245 13.49 3.54 28.82
CA THR A 245 14.09 2.20 28.96
C THR A 245 15.31 2.05 28.04
N PRO A 246 16.32 1.25 28.45
CA PRO A 246 17.47 0.94 27.59
C PRO A 246 17.07 0.27 26.28
N ALA A 247 16.08 -0.63 26.32
CA ALA A 247 15.57 -1.32 25.13
C ALA A 247 14.96 -0.33 24.13
N ALA A 248 14.08 0.58 24.58
CA ALA A 248 13.49 1.59 23.70
C ALA A 248 14.55 2.57 23.15
N THR A 249 15.60 2.84 23.93
CA THR A 249 16.73 3.69 23.50
C THR A 249 17.53 3.00 22.39
N ALA A 250 17.87 1.72 22.57
CA ALA A 250 18.60 0.94 21.56
C ALA A 250 17.82 0.87 20.24
N THR A 251 16.53 0.50 20.29
CA THR A 251 15.68 0.43 19.10
C THR A 251 15.55 1.77 18.38
N LEU A 252 15.35 2.87 19.12
CA LEU A 252 15.19 4.18 18.49
C LEU A 252 16.51 4.70 17.89
N ARG A 253 17.64 4.47 18.56
CA ARG A 253 18.97 4.81 18.00
C ARG A 253 19.26 4.05 16.72
N GLU A 254 18.96 2.74 16.70
CA GLU A 254 19.11 1.91 15.51
C GLU A 254 18.25 2.44 14.35
N GLN A 255 16.96 2.72 14.60
CA GLN A 255 16.07 3.28 13.58
C GLN A 255 16.54 4.62 13.03
N MET A 256 17.10 5.50 13.89
CA MET A 256 17.52 6.85 13.50
C MET A 256 18.96 6.93 12.99
N THR A 257 19.73 5.84 13.05
CA THR A 257 21.14 5.82 12.59
C THR A 257 21.26 6.24 11.14
N VAL A 258 20.48 5.64 10.24
CA VAL A 258 20.55 5.95 8.80
C VAL A 258 20.04 7.37 8.49
N PRO A 259 18.85 7.81 8.98
CA PRO A 259 18.41 9.20 8.82
C PRO A 259 19.42 10.24 9.31
N MET A 260 20.02 10.03 10.48
CA MET A 260 21.01 10.96 11.01
C MET A 260 22.30 10.93 10.19
N ALA A 261 22.79 9.76 9.80
CA ALA A 261 23.95 9.63 8.92
C ALA A 261 23.76 10.39 7.59
N MET A 262 22.58 10.29 6.98
CA MET A 262 22.27 11.01 5.73
C MET A 262 22.44 12.51 5.84
N ARG A 263 22.12 13.11 6.99
CA ARG A 263 22.32 14.54 7.23
C ARG A 263 23.80 14.93 7.20
N HIS A 264 24.71 14.04 7.62
CA HIS A 264 26.14 14.32 7.69
C HIS A 264 26.86 14.19 6.35
N PHE A 265 26.38 13.32 5.44
CA PHE A 265 27.03 13.14 4.13
C PHE A 265 26.31 13.82 2.95
N LEU A 266 25.03 14.16 3.08
CA LEU A 266 24.31 14.84 2.00
C LEU A 266 24.63 16.35 1.99
N PRO A 267 24.96 16.93 0.81
CA PRO A 267 25.01 18.37 0.64
C PRO A 267 23.68 19.04 1.01
N THR A 268 23.73 20.29 1.47
CA THR A 268 22.56 21.04 1.98
C THR A 268 21.37 21.07 1.02
N GLY A 269 21.63 21.25 -0.28
CA GLY A 269 20.58 21.21 -1.32
C GLY A 269 19.94 19.83 -1.48
N ALA A 270 20.74 18.76 -1.44
CA ALA A 270 20.25 17.38 -1.54
C ALA A 270 19.47 16.98 -0.27
N MET A 271 19.91 17.43 0.90
CA MET A 271 19.18 17.25 2.16
C MET A 271 17.80 17.92 2.10
N GLY A 272 17.72 19.18 1.65
CA GLY A 272 16.44 19.88 1.49
C GLY A 272 15.51 19.20 0.47
N LEU A 273 16.07 18.68 -0.63
CA LEU A 273 15.33 17.89 -1.62
C LEU A 273 14.78 16.59 -1.00
N LEU A 274 15.61 15.83 -0.27
CA LEU A 274 15.19 14.59 0.37
C LEU A 274 14.12 14.84 1.45
N ALA A 275 14.27 15.91 2.25
CA ALA A 275 13.23 16.33 3.21
C ALA A 275 11.91 16.66 2.50
N SER A 276 11.97 17.38 1.37
CA SER A 276 10.78 17.72 0.57
C SER A 276 10.09 16.46 0.02
N LEU A 277 10.86 15.51 -0.48
CA LEU A 277 10.36 14.22 -0.95
C LEU A 277 9.69 13.43 0.17
N ALA A 278 10.31 13.38 1.37
CA ALA A 278 9.73 12.72 2.53
C ALA A 278 8.39 13.35 2.96
N ILE A 279 8.32 14.69 3.00
CA ILE A 279 7.09 15.43 3.31
C ILE A 279 5.99 15.11 2.30
N ILE A 280 6.32 15.14 1.01
CA ILE A 280 5.39 14.83 -0.08
C ILE A 280 4.84 13.41 0.05
N MET A 281 5.72 12.41 0.23
CA MET A 281 5.32 11.02 0.40
C MET A 281 4.45 10.82 1.65
N TRP A 282 4.75 11.57 2.71
CA TRP A 282 3.96 11.51 3.94
C TRP A 282 2.55 12.06 3.73
N VAL A 283 2.40 13.27 3.19
CA VAL A 283 1.08 13.85 2.90
C VAL A 283 0.27 12.91 2.01
N SER A 284 0.88 12.33 0.97
CA SER A 284 0.27 11.32 0.09
C SER A 284 -0.23 10.08 0.85
N THR A 285 0.57 9.59 1.78
CA THR A 285 0.23 8.40 2.58
C THR A 285 -0.90 8.70 3.56
N ASP A 286 -0.78 9.77 4.34
CA ASP A 286 -1.79 10.13 5.34
C ASP A 286 -3.15 10.41 4.70
N GLN A 287 -3.20 11.18 3.62
CA GLN A 287 -4.47 11.46 2.94
C GLN A 287 -5.15 10.17 2.45
N THR A 288 -4.38 9.25 1.87
CA THR A 288 -4.87 8.00 1.29
C THR A 288 -5.43 7.06 2.37
N TYR A 289 -4.73 6.94 3.49
CA TYR A 289 -5.11 6.06 4.58
C TYR A 289 -6.29 6.62 5.37
N LEU A 290 -6.26 7.91 5.69
CA LEU A 290 -7.37 8.58 6.37
C LEU A 290 -8.66 8.48 5.56
N HIS A 291 -8.58 8.72 4.25
CA HIS A 291 -9.72 8.54 3.35
C HIS A 291 -10.22 7.09 3.33
N SER A 292 -9.32 6.12 3.16
CA SER A 292 -9.69 4.70 3.03
C SER A 292 -10.29 4.13 4.31
N TRP A 293 -9.64 4.30 5.46
CA TRP A 293 -10.15 3.79 6.74
C TRP A 293 -11.41 4.51 7.19
N GLY A 294 -11.46 5.84 7.00
CA GLY A 294 -12.66 6.62 7.29
C GLY A 294 -13.85 6.17 6.44
N SER A 295 -13.61 5.85 5.17
CA SER A 295 -14.63 5.35 4.25
C SER A 295 -15.08 3.93 4.58
N ILE A 296 -14.15 3.00 4.84
CA ILE A 296 -14.47 1.60 5.20
C ILE A 296 -15.35 1.55 6.45
N PHE A 297 -15.06 2.37 7.47
CA PHE A 297 -15.89 2.43 8.67
C PHE A 297 -17.34 2.79 8.35
N ILE A 298 -17.55 3.86 7.58
CA ILE A 298 -18.91 4.31 7.25
C ILE A 298 -19.59 3.33 6.27
N GLN A 299 -18.88 2.89 5.24
CA GLN A 299 -19.43 2.11 4.15
C GLN A 299 -19.70 0.65 4.54
N ASP A 300 -18.83 0.03 5.32
CA ASP A 300 -18.87 -1.42 5.57
C ASP A 300 -19.31 -1.81 6.97
N ILE A 301 -19.34 -0.86 7.91
CA ILE A 301 -19.78 -1.10 9.28
C ILE A 301 -21.05 -0.31 9.57
N VAL A 302 -21.01 1.01 9.42
CA VAL A 302 -22.15 1.86 9.81
C VAL A 302 -23.34 1.67 8.85
N LEU A 303 -23.14 1.81 7.54
CA LEU A 303 -24.22 1.67 6.56
C LEU A 303 -24.92 0.30 6.64
N PRO A 304 -24.20 -0.85 6.67
CA PRO A 304 -24.85 -2.15 6.75
C PRO A 304 -25.44 -2.45 8.13
N LEU A 305 -25.15 -1.70 9.19
CA LEU A 305 -25.84 -1.84 10.48
C LEU A 305 -27.04 -0.89 10.62
N ARG A 306 -27.11 0.16 9.80
CA ARG A 306 -28.23 1.10 9.84
C ARG A 306 -29.50 0.51 9.22
N ARG A 307 -30.63 0.83 9.86
CA ARG A 307 -31.97 0.51 9.35
C ARG A 307 -32.48 1.54 8.34
N LYS A 308 -32.20 2.83 8.57
CA LYS A 308 -32.55 3.94 7.67
C LYS A 308 -31.31 4.41 6.91
N PRO A 309 -31.33 4.44 5.57
CA PRO A 309 -30.20 4.92 4.78
C PRO A 309 -29.93 6.39 5.07
N PHE A 310 -28.67 6.81 4.94
CA PHE A 310 -28.33 8.23 5.02
C PHE A 310 -28.87 8.99 3.81
N THR A 311 -29.17 10.27 4.01
CA THR A 311 -29.21 11.20 2.88
C THR A 311 -27.78 11.52 2.42
N PRO A 312 -27.55 11.92 1.16
CA PRO A 312 -26.20 12.16 0.65
C PRO A 312 -25.38 13.14 1.52
N HIS A 313 -26.00 14.24 1.96
CA HIS A 313 -25.34 15.21 2.85
C HIS A 313 -24.99 14.63 4.23
N GLN A 314 -25.84 13.77 4.79
CA GLN A 314 -25.56 13.11 6.07
C GLN A 314 -24.39 12.13 5.93
N GLN A 315 -24.35 11.37 4.83
CA GLN A 315 -23.27 10.42 4.56
C GLN A 315 -21.92 11.13 4.38
N ILE A 316 -21.88 12.22 3.61
CA ILE A 316 -20.64 13.00 3.43
C ILE A 316 -20.16 13.58 4.76
N ARG A 317 -21.07 14.07 5.62
CA ARG A 317 -20.69 14.55 6.97
C ARG A 317 -20.15 13.40 7.82
N ALA A 318 -20.80 12.23 7.79
CA ALA A 318 -20.35 11.05 8.53
C ALA A 318 -18.96 10.57 8.06
N LEU A 319 -18.70 10.57 6.75
CA LEU A 319 -17.38 10.26 6.17
C LEU A 319 -16.31 11.24 6.67
N ARG A 320 -16.58 12.55 6.60
CA ARG A 320 -15.65 13.58 7.07
C ARG A 320 -15.34 13.47 8.56
N LEU A 321 -16.36 13.20 9.39
CA LEU A 321 -16.18 12.99 10.83
C LEU A 321 -15.40 11.70 11.13
N SER A 322 -15.66 10.63 10.37
CA SER A 322 -14.91 9.37 10.47
C SER A 322 -13.42 9.56 10.15
N ILE A 323 -13.11 10.28 9.07
CA ILE A 323 -11.74 10.66 8.69
C ILE A 323 -11.03 11.41 9.82
N LEU A 324 -11.70 12.39 10.42
CA LEU A 324 -11.15 13.14 11.55
C LEU A 324 -10.95 12.25 12.78
N ALA A 325 -11.88 11.34 13.06
CA ALA A 325 -11.75 10.40 14.17
C ALA A 325 -10.54 9.47 13.99
N VAL A 326 -10.28 8.98 12.78
CA VAL A 326 -9.07 8.18 12.47
C VAL A 326 -7.80 9.02 12.66
N ALA A 327 -7.80 10.29 12.25
CA ALA A 327 -6.65 11.19 12.45
C ALA A 327 -6.39 11.47 13.93
N ILE A 328 -7.43 11.76 14.72
CA ILE A 328 -7.34 11.96 16.17
C ILE A 328 -6.83 10.69 16.85
N PHE A 329 -7.36 9.52 16.47
CA PHE A 329 -6.88 8.24 16.98
C PHE A 329 -5.40 8.04 16.68
N GLY A 330 -4.98 8.24 15.41
CA GLY A 330 -3.57 8.11 15.01
C GLY A 330 -2.65 9.05 15.79
N PHE A 331 -3.10 10.29 16.04
CA PHE A 331 -2.40 11.26 16.87
C PHE A 331 -2.27 10.80 18.32
N LEU A 332 -3.38 10.47 18.99
CA LEU A 332 -3.40 10.07 20.39
C LEU A 332 -2.61 8.77 20.63
N PHE A 333 -2.81 7.77 19.78
CA PHE A 333 -2.09 6.49 19.86
C PHE A 333 -0.58 6.69 19.71
N SER A 334 -0.16 7.54 18.79
CA SER A 334 1.26 7.89 18.60
C SER A 334 1.84 8.66 19.78
N LEU A 335 1.06 9.58 20.35
CA LEU A 335 1.46 10.40 21.49
C LEU A 335 1.56 9.59 22.77
N GLU A 336 0.66 8.64 23.01
CA GLU A 336 0.77 7.71 24.15
C GLU A 336 2.04 6.86 24.07
N ARG A 337 2.43 6.46 22.85
CA ARG A 337 3.69 5.75 22.60
C ARG A 337 4.93 6.65 22.79
N LEU A 338 4.78 7.98 22.77
CA LEU A 338 5.82 8.94 23.15
C LEU A 338 5.97 9.04 24.69
N LEU A 339 4.85 8.99 25.43
CA LEU A 339 4.80 9.30 26.87
C LEU A 339 5.10 8.12 27.82
N HIS A 340 5.44 6.92 27.32
CA HIS A 340 5.90 5.76 28.11
C HIS A 340 5.14 5.53 29.45
N ARG A 341 3.81 5.58 29.43
CA ARG A 341 2.97 4.94 30.46
C ARG A 341 2.33 3.69 29.85
N GLY A 342 3.02 2.55 29.90
CA GLY A 342 2.43 1.25 29.54
C GLY A 342 3.44 0.10 29.44
N GLN A 343 3.08 -1.06 30.00
CA GLN A 343 3.93 -2.25 30.18
C GLN A 343 3.96 -3.24 28.99
N TYR A 344 3.71 -2.79 27.76
CA TYR A 344 3.71 -3.67 26.59
C TYR A 344 4.65 -3.18 25.48
N ALA A 345 5.95 -3.21 25.79
CA ALA A 345 6.96 -3.39 24.75
C ALA A 345 7.29 -4.89 24.69
N ARG A 346 6.58 -5.63 23.84
CA ARG A 346 6.93 -7.02 23.52
C ARG A 346 6.97 -7.24 22.02
N ALA A 347 7.95 -8.06 21.64
CA ALA A 347 8.16 -8.60 20.32
C ALA A 347 6.94 -9.42 19.88
N GLU A 348 6.29 -8.98 18.81
CA GLU A 348 5.30 -9.76 18.07
C GLU A 348 5.56 -9.55 16.58
N ASP A 349 6.66 -10.14 16.11
CA ASP A 349 6.62 -10.81 14.82
C ASP A 349 6.11 -12.22 15.06
N GLN A 350 5.34 -12.74 14.09
CA GLN A 350 4.67 -14.04 14.02
C GLN A 350 3.20 -14.07 14.42
N VAL A 351 2.35 -13.61 13.51
CA VAL A 351 1.00 -14.18 13.37
C VAL A 351 1.10 -15.40 12.45
N ALA A 352 1.28 -16.57 13.07
CA ALA A 352 1.02 -17.85 12.43
C ALA A 352 -0.49 -18.02 12.21
N VAL A 353 -0.94 -18.13 10.96
CA VAL A 353 -2.32 -18.53 10.64
C VAL A 353 -2.34 -19.95 10.11
N ARG A 354 -3.23 -20.71 10.74
CA ARG A 354 -3.47 -22.15 10.71
C ARG A 354 -4.00 -22.64 9.35
N ASN A 355 -3.54 -23.83 8.97
CA ASN A 355 -3.82 -24.56 7.72
C ASN A 355 -5.31 -24.89 7.47
N VAL A 356 -5.75 -24.77 6.21
CA VAL A 356 -6.79 -25.61 5.56
C VAL A 356 -6.47 -25.79 4.07
N VAL A 357 -6.51 -27.05 3.59
CA VAL A 357 -6.36 -27.56 2.21
C VAL A 357 -7.42 -28.69 2.06
N PRO A 358 -7.92 -29.19 0.88
CA PRO A 358 -7.69 -28.86 -0.55
C PRO A 358 -8.94 -28.76 -1.48
N GLY A 359 -8.71 -28.40 -2.75
CA GLY A 359 -9.36 -28.96 -3.97
C GLY A 359 -9.65 -27.92 -5.07
N LYS A 360 -9.40 -28.07 -6.38
CA LYS A 360 -8.88 -29.12 -7.28
C LYS A 360 -8.34 -28.43 -8.57
N LYS A 361 -7.46 -29.10 -9.31
CA LYS A 361 -6.64 -28.63 -10.45
C LYS A 361 -7.40 -28.00 -11.64
N ARG A 362 -6.83 -26.93 -12.20
CA ARG A 362 -6.94 -26.51 -13.62
C ARG A 362 -5.54 -26.14 -14.15
N SER A 363 -5.28 -26.34 -15.44
CA SER A 363 -3.93 -26.28 -16.04
C SER A 363 -3.33 -24.86 -16.10
N PRO A 364 -1.99 -24.68 -16.01
CA PRO A 364 -1.38 -23.38 -15.69
C PRO A 364 -1.05 -22.49 -16.91
N LEU A 365 -0.94 -23.06 -18.11
CA LEU A 365 -0.24 -22.38 -19.21
C LEU A 365 -1.14 -21.53 -20.12
N MET A 366 -2.46 -21.77 -20.15
CA MET A 366 -3.40 -21.05 -21.03
C MET A 366 -4.27 -20.00 -20.32
N ALA A 367 -4.20 -19.91 -18.99
CA ALA A 367 -4.83 -18.82 -18.21
C ALA A 367 -3.88 -17.61 -17.99
N LEU A 368 -2.66 -17.68 -18.52
CA LEU A 368 -1.54 -16.84 -18.08
C LEU A 368 -1.34 -15.56 -18.89
N MET A 369 -2.02 -15.37 -20.02
CA MET A 369 -1.84 -14.14 -20.81
C MET A 369 -3.20 -13.52 -21.15
N GLY A 370 -3.73 -12.74 -20.21
CA GLY A 370 -4.92 -11.90 -20.41
C GLY A 370 -4.64 -10.70 -21.31
N ILE A 371 -4.09 -10.94 -22.50
CA ILE A 371 -3.97 -9.94 -23.55
C ILE A 371 -5.22 -10.10 -24.41
N ASP A 372 -6.17 -9.18 -24.28
CA ASP A 372 -7.46 -9.18 -24.98
C ASP A 372 -7.47 -8.14 -26.12
N GLU A 373 -8.60 -8.06 -26.83
CA GLU A 373 -8.81 -7.13 -27.95
C GLU A 373 -8.83 -5.66 -27.52
N HIS A 374 -8.91 -5.36 -26.21
CA HIS A 374 -9.07 -4.00 -25.69
C HIS A 374 -7.72 -3.27 -25.53
N PHE A 375 -6.60 -3.94 -25.81
CA PHE A 375 -5.29 -3.31 -25.80
C PHE A 375 -5.09 -2.43 -27.03
N THR A 376 -4.71 -1.16 -26.83
CA THR A 376 -4.19 -0.34 -27.93
C THR A 376 -2.84 -0.86 -28.42
N LEU A 377 -2.40 -0.48 -29.62
CA LEU A 377 -1.07 -0.89 -30.12
C LEU A 377 0.06 -0.48 -29.16
N GLY A 378 -0.08 0.69 -28.52
CA GLY A 378 0.84 1.15 -27.48
C GLY A 378 0.82 0.27 -26.22
N ASP A 379 -0.37 -0.12 -25.76
CA ASP A 379 -0.53 -0.99 -24.58
C ASP A 379 -0.01 -2.40 -24.85
N LYS A 380 -0.16 -2.92 -26.08
CA LYS A 380 0.41 -4.21 -26.49
C LYS A 380 1.93 -4.18 -26.42
N ILE A 381 2.56 -3.16 -26.99
CA ILE A 381 4.02 -2.99 -26.94
C ILE A 381 4.47 -2.91 -25.47
N LEU A 382 3.84 -2.05 -24.68
CA LEU A 382 4.17 -1.89 -23.27
C LEU A 382 4.04 -3.21 -22.49
N ALA A 383 2.91 -3.90 -22.62
CA ALA A 383 2.65 -5.15 -21.91
C ALA A 383 3.64 -6.25 -22.32
N TRP A 384 3.94 -6.39 -23.61
CA TRP A 384 4.94 -7.34 -24.10
C TRP A 384 6.36 -6.97 -23.66
N SER A 385 6.74 -5.69 -23.70
CA SER A 385 8.04 -5.24 -23.21
C SER A 385 8.22 -5.57 -21.73
N VAL A 386 7.22 -5.27 -20.88
CA VAL A 386 7.28 -5.58 -19.45
C VAL A 386 7.25 -7.09 -19.20
N PHE A 387 6.46 -7.84 -19.98
CA PHE A 387 6.41 -9.30 -19.88
C PHE A 387 7.76 -9.94 -20.23
N LEU A 388 8.30 -9.62 -21.40
CA LEU A 388 9.59 -10.14 -21.88
C LEU A 388 10.72 -9.76 -20.93
N TRP A 389 10.73 -8.51 -20.45
CA TRP A 389 11.66 -8.05 -19.42
C TRP A 389 11.57 -8.90 -18.16
N SER A 390 10.36 -9.15 -17.66
CA SER A 390 10.13 -9.96 -16.47
C SER A 390 10.53 -11.42 -16.67
N MET A 391 10.23 -12.02 -17.83
CA MET A 391 10.61 -13.39 -18.16
C MET A 391 12.12 -13.53 -18.35
N LEU A 392 12.78 -12.53 -18.93
CA LEU A 392 14.23 -12.48 -19.04
C LEU A 392 14.87 -12.46 -17.64
N HIS A 393 14.41 -11.58 -16.74
CA HIS A 393 14.92 -11.50 -15.36
C HIS A 393 14.67 -12.80 -14.59
N PHE A 394 13.51 -13.42 -14.79
CA PHE A 394 13.18 -14.71 -14.19
C PHE A 394 14.08 -15.84 -14.72
N ALA A 395 14.32 -15.89 -16.03
CA ALA A 395 15.23 -16.87 -16.64
C ALA A 395 16.66 -16.67 -16.14
N ILE A 396 17.14 -15.42 -16.09
CA ILE A 396 18.45 -15.06 -15.52
C ILE A 396 18.54 -15.54 -14.07
N PHE A 397 17.52 -15.26 -13.24
CA PHE A 397 17.47 -15.70 -11.86
C PHE A 397 17.57 -17.23 -11.73
N LEU A 398 16.82 -17.98 -12.56
CA LEU A 398 16.91 -19.45 -12.58
C LEU A 398 18.29 -19.95 -13.00
N ILE A 399 18.89 -19.35 -14.03
CA ILE A 399 20.24 -19.69 -14.48
C ILE A 399 21.26 -19.45 -13.37
N VAL A 400 21.18 -18.30 -12.68
CA VAL A 400 22.08 -17.97 -11.56
C VAL A 400 21.92 -18.96 -10.41
N ILE A 401 20.69 -19.35 -10.07
CA ILE A 401 20.45 -20.37 -9.04
C ILE A 401 21.05 -21.71 -9.46
N VAL A 402 20.72 -22.19 -10.67
CA VAL A 402 21.20 -23.49 -11.16
C VAL A 402 22.72 -23.51 -11.19
N TRP A 403 23.35 -22.41 -11.64
CA TRP A 403 24.79 -22.28 -11.64
C TRP A 403 25.39 -22.37 -10.24
N ASN A 404 24.87 -21.62 -9.29
CA ASN A 404 25.42 -21.56 -7.94
C ASN A 404 25.16 -22.84 -7.12
N VAL A 405 24.08 -23.55 -7.41
CA VAL A 405 23.73 -24.81 -6.72
C VAL A 405 24.44 -26.01 -7.33
N PHE A 406 24.51 -26.11 -8.66
CA PHE A 406 24.94 -27.34 -9.35
C PHE A 406 26.29 -27.26 -10.06
N LEU A 407 26.77 -26.06 -10.40
CA LEU A 407 28.02 -25.89 -11.16
C LEU A 407 29.16 -25.43 -10.26
N ALA A 408 29.12 -24.17 -9.82
CA ALA A 408 30.16 -23.57 -8.99
C ALA A 408 29.60 -22.35 -8.24
N PRO A 409 29.67 -22.34 -6.90
CA PRO A 409 29.29 -21.16 -6.11
C PRO A 409 30.13 -19.95 -6.49
N TRP A 410 29.46 -18.82 -6.71
CA TRP A 410 30.10 -17.55 -6.98
C TRP A 410 30.79 -17.03 -5.71
N SER A 411 31.97 -16.43 -5.88
CA SER A 411 32.65 -15.74 -4.78
C SER A 411 31.88 -14.48 -4.35
N THR A 412 32.10 -14.01 -3.12
CA THR A 412 31.48 -12.76 -2.63
C THR A 412 31.76 -11.57 -3.55
N ARG A 413 32.97 -11.52 -4.16
CA ARG A 413 33.33 -10.50 -5.15
C ARG A 413 32.51 -10.62 -6.44
N ALA A 414 32.21 -11.83 -6.91
CA ALA A 414 31.35 -12.02 -8.08
C ALA A 414 29.91 -11.56 -7.81
N TRP A 415 29.36 -11.86 -6.62
CA TRP A 415 28.07 -11.33 -6.17
C TRP A 415 28.07 -9.81 -6.07
N PHE A 416 29.17 -9.21 -5.57
CA PHE A 416 29.32 -7.75 -5.56
C PHE A 416 29.33 -7.17 -6.98
N LEU A 417 30.06 -7.78 -7.92
CA LEU A 417 30.10 -7.33 -9.32
C LEU A 417 28.72 -7.45 -9.99
N TRP A 418 27.97 -8.52 -9.67
CA TRP A 418 26.58 -8.67 -10.07
C TRP A 418 25.72 -7.51 -9.56
N TRP A 419 25.76 -7.23 -8.25
CA TRP A 419 25.03 -6.10 -7.67
C TRP A 419 25.44 -4.77 -8.33
N LYS A 420 26.74 -4.52 -8.49
CA LYS A 420 27.28 -3.30 -9.08
C LYS A 420 26.77 -3.06 -10.50
N TYR A 421 26.86 -4.04 -11.38
CA TYR A 421 26.52 -3.84 -12.79
C TYR A 421 25.04 -4.10 -13.09
N TYR A 422 24.49 -5.21 -12.61
CA TYR A 422 23.13 -5.64 -12.91
C TYR A 422 22.08 -4.93 -12.05
N THR A 423 22.36 -4.65 -10.78
CA THR A 423 21.36 -4.01 -9.90
C THR A 423 21.53 -2.48 -9.92
N LEU A 424 22.75 -2.00 -9.64
CA LEU A 424 23.02 -0.57 -9.55
C LEU A 424 23.05 0.08 -10.94
N TRP A 425 24.07 -0.15 -11.77
CA TRP A 425 24.24 0.59 -13.03
C TRP A 425 23.10 0.41 -14.02
N LEU A 426 22.63 -0.82 -14.25
CA LEU A 426 21.45 -1.06 -15.08
C LEU A 426 20.20 -0.38 -14.48
N GLY A 427 20.04 -0.44 -13.17
CA GLY A 427 18.97 0.24 -12.44
C GLY A 427 18.99 1.76 -12.62
N LEU A 428 20.18 2.37 -12.56
CA LEU A 428 20.37 3.81 -12.81
C LEU A 428 19.99 4.18 -14.24
N PHE A 429 20.43 3.39 -15.21
CA PHE A 429 20.09 3.60 -16.62
C PHE A 429 18.58 3.52 -16.85
N VAL A 430 17.94 2.43 -16.38
CA VAL A 430 16.49 2.25 -16.48
C VAL A 430 15.76 3.36 -15.73
N GLY A 431 16.26 3.80 -14.58
CA GLY A 431 15.72 4.89 -13.79
C GLY A 431 15.75 6.24 -14.51
N ALA A 432 16.85 6.58 -15.18
CA ALA A 432 16.96 7.79 -15.98
C ALA A 432 15.97 7.79 -17.16
N VAL A 433 15.89 6.68 -17.90
CA VAL A 433 14.92 6.52 -19.00
C VAL A 433 13.48 6.59 -18.49
N THR A 434 13.19 5.92 -17.38
CA THR A 434 11.87 5.93 -16.75
C THR A 434 11.48 7.32 -16.28
N THR A 435 12.42 8.09 -15.73
CA THR A 435 12.18 9.48 -15.31
C THR A 435 11.72 10.34 -16.48
N VAL A 436 12.40 10.29 -17.62
CA VAL A 436 12.01 11.05 -18.82
C VAL A 436 10.64 10.59 -19.33
N TRP A 437 10.46 9.28 -19.48
CA TRP A 437 9.23 8.70 -20.00
C TRP A 437 8.01 9.02 -19.12
N PHE A 438 8.11 8.81 -17.81
CA PHE A 438 7.00 9.02 -16.88
C PHE A 438 6.73 10.51 -16.66
N THR A 439 7.75 11.36 -16.73
CA THR A 439 7.55 12.81 -16.66
C THR A 439 6.71 13.29 -17.85
N TRP A 440 7.11 12.95 -19.07
CA TRP A 440 6.37 13.33 -20.27
C TRP A 440 4.98 12.70 -20.33
N GLY A 441 4.91 11.38 -20.13
CA GLY A 441 3.65 10.62 -20.17
C GLY A 441 2.66 11.08 -19.10
N GLY A 442 3.12 11.21 -17.85
CA GLY A 442 2.29 11.63 -16.73
C GLY A 442 1.79 13.07 -16.87
N VAL A 443 2.62 14.02 -17.34
CA VAL A 443 2.16 15.40 -17.62
C VAL A 443 1.08 15.40 -18.70
N ARG A 444 1.29 14.66 -19.80
CA ARG A 444 0.30 14.56 -20.88
C ARG A 444 -1.03 13.99 -20.38
N ASP A 445 -0.98 12.92 -19.60
CA ASP A 445 -2.17 12.24 -19.11
C ASP A 445 -2.87 13.04 -18.01
N LEU A 446 -2.13 13.80 -17.19
CA LEU A 446 -2.69 14.77 -16.26
C LEU A 446 -3.45 15.89 -16.98
N ILE A 447 -2.91 16.42 -18.07
CA ILE A 447 -3.61 17.42 -18.91
C ILE A 447 -4.89 16.83 -19.50
N ARG A 448 -4.86 15.57 -19.97
CA ARG A 448 -6.05 14.86 -20.46
C ARG A 448 -7.10 14.68 -19.38
N LEU A 449 -6.68 14.27 -18.17
CA LEU A 449 -7.57 14.15 -17.01
C LEU A 449 -8.29 15.48 -16.74
N PHE A 450 -7.56 16.60 -16.66
CA PHE A 450 -8.19 17.91 -16.46
C PHE A 450 -9.14 18.31 -17.58
N ARG A 451 -8.87 17.95 -18.84
CA ARG A 451 -9.80 18.17 -19.95
C ARG A 451 -11.08 17.36 -19.77
N SER A 452 -10.98 16.08 -19.43
CA SER A 452 -12.14 15.21 -19.19
C SER A 452 -12.96 15.66 -17.98
N LEU A 453 -12.31 16.13 -16.91
CA LEU A 453 -12.97 16.64 -15.71
C LEU A 453 -13.77 17.92 -15.96
N LYS A 454 -13.37 18.75 -16.92
CA LYS A 454 -14.14 19.94 -17.31
C LYS A 454 -15.51 19.61 -17.92
N THR A 455 -15.62 18.44 -18.54
CA THR A 455 -16.86 17.98 -19.19
C THR A 455 -17.66 17.00 -18.31
N LEU A 456 -17.12 16.57 -17.17
CA LEU A 456 -17.76 15.60 -16.28
C LEU A 456 -18.92 16.26 -15.51
N LYS A 457 -20.13 15.73 -15.63
CA LYS A 457 -21.28 16.15 -14.82
C LYS A 457 -21.13 15.58 -13.41
N ARG A 458 -21.23 16.45 -12.40
CA ARG A 458 -21.14 16.05 -10.99
C ARG A 458 -22.53 15.76 -10.45
N SER A 459 -22.71 14.60 -9.81
CA SER A 459 -23.94 14.24 -9.12
C SER A 459 -23.74 14.19 -7.62
N VAL A 460 -24.75 14.60 -6.86
CA VAL A 460 -24.77 14.47 -5.40
C VAL A 460 -25.06 13.04 -4.95
N LEU A 461 -25.50 12.16 -5.87
CA LEU A 461 -25.81 10.77 -5.61
C LEU A 461 -24.59 9.85 -5.78
N ASP A 462 -23.50 10.38 -6.36
CA ASP A 462 -22.19 9.73 -6.38
C ASP A 462 -21.51 9.87 -4.99
N ASP A 463 -22.13 9.26 -3.98
CA ASP A 463 -21.68 9.28 -2.58
C ASP A 463 -20.93 7.99 -2.18
N GLY A 464 -20.56 7.17 -3.18
CA GLY A 464 -19.89 5.90 -3.02
C GLY A 464 -20.80 4.73 -2.64
N ARG A 465 -22.13 4.91 -2.61
CA ARG A 465 -23.08 3.78 -2.49
C ARG A 465 -23.22 3.02 -3.80
N VAL A 466 -23.42 1.72 -3.66
CA VAL A 466 -23.79 0.81 -4.75
C VAL A 466 -25.08 0.12 -4.33
N ILE A 467 -26.10 0.22 -5.17
CA ILE A 467 -27.44 -0.36 -5.01
C ILE A 467 -27.57 -1.40 -6.11
N ASP A 468 -27.78 -2.66 -5.73
CA ASP A 468 -28.00 -3.78 -6.66
C ASP A 468 -26.96 -3.88 -7.79
N HIS A 469 -25.67 -3.77 -7.44
CA HIS A 469 -24.50 -3.82 -8.34
C HIS A 469 -24.30 -2.62 -9.27
N VAL A 470 -25.08 -1.54 -9.09
CA VAL A 470 -24.98 -0.31 -9.87
C VAL A 470 -24.75 0.88 -8.91
N SER A 471 -24.02 1.92 -9.33
CA SER A 471 -23.79 3.09 -8.46
C SER A 471 -25.13 3.77 -8.14
N ALA A 472 -25.25 4.40 -6.97
CA ALA A 472 -26.48 5.09 -6.60
C ALA A 472 -26.85 6.23 -7.56
N ASP A 473 -25.86 6.84 -8.21
CA ASP A 473 -26.07 7.84 -9.26
C ASP A 473 -26.63 7.23 -10.55
N ASP A 474 -26.06 6.11 -11.01
CA ASP A 474 -26.55 5.38 -12.17
C ASP A 474 -27.98 4.88 -11.96
N VAL A 475 -28.30 4.38 -10.76
CA VAL A 475 -29.67 3.95 -10.43
C VAL A 475 -30.63 5.12 -10.56
N ALA A 476 -30.31 6.28 -9.99
CA ALA A 476 -31.17 7.45 -10.10
C ALA A 476 -31.32 7.97 -11.54
N LEU A 477 -30.27 7.86 -12.36
CA LEU A 477 -30.35 8.16 -13.78
C LEU A 477 -31.33 7.21 -14.49
N VAL A 478 -31.26 5.91 -14.22
CA VAL A 478 -32.18 4.90 -14.76
C VAL A 478 -33.61 5.17 -14.28
N GLU A 479 -33.83 5.42 -12.99
CA GLU A 479 -35.15 5.77 -12.45
C GLU A 479 -35.75 7.02 -13.12
N ALA A 480 -34.91 8.03 -13.40
CA ALA A 480 -35.34 9.24 -14.07
C ALA A 480 -35.62 9.07 -15.57
N VAL A 481 -34.86 8.21 -16.26
CA VAL A 481 -35.03 7.95 -17.70
C VAL A 481 -36.21 7.00 -17.96
N GLU A 482 -36.36 5.97 -17.13
CA GLU A 482 -37.36 4.91 -17.32
C GLU A 482 -38.69 5.21 -16.59
N ASN A 483 -38.77 6.26 -15.76
CA ASN A 483 -39.92 6.55 -14.89
C ASN A 483 -40.33 5.38 -13.99
N VAL A 484 -39.35 4.59 -13.53
CA VAL A 484 -39.55 3.44 -12.63
C VAL A 484 -38.86 3.73 -11.30
N HIS A 485 -39.51 3.45 -10.18
CA HIS A 485 -38.82 3.39 -8.89
C HIS A 485 -38.29 1.97 -8.65
N VAL A 486 -36.96 1.82 -8.72
CA VAL A 486 -36.26 0.54 -8.55
C VAL A 486 -36.57 -0.07 -7.19
N SER A 487 -36.69 0.76 -6.14
CA SER A 487 -37.10 0.29 -4.81
C SER A 487 -38.48 -0.39 -4.79
N ALA A 488 -39.44 0.10 -5.57
CA ALA A 488 -40.78 -0.47 -5.64
C ALA A 488 -40.79 -1.77 -6.45
N ALA A 489 -39.99 -1.86 -7.51
CA ALA A 489 -39.80 -3.08 -8.29
C ALA A 489 -39.18 -4.20 -7.44
N HIS A 490 -38.18 -3.89 -6.61
CA HIS A 490 -37.58 -4.87 -5.70
C HIS A 490 -38.52 -5.30 -4.57
N GLU A 491 -39.40 -4.42 -4.08
CA GLU A 491 -40.41 -4.79 -3.10
C GLU A 491 -41.45 -5.75 -3.71
N ALA A 492 -41.84 -5.52 -4.96
CA ALA A 492 -42.70 -6.42 -5.72
C ALA A 492 -42.01 -7.77 -5.98
N GLU A 493 -40.74 -7.79 -6.37
CA GLU A 493 -39.96 -9.02 -6.58
C GLU A 493 -39.80 -9.83 -5.28
N ARG A 494 -39.55 -9.16 -4.15
CA ARG A 494 -39.50 -9.83 -2.83
C ARG A 494 -40.84 -10.46 -2.47
N LYS A 495 -41.93 -9.71 -2.61
CA LYS A 495 -43.29 -10.23 -2.37
C LYS A 495 -43.60 -11.42 -3.27
N LEU A 496 -43.15 -11.39 -4.53
CA LEU A 496 -43.30 -12.49 -5.48
C LEU A 496 -42.49 -13.73 -5.07
N LYS A 497 -41.22 -13.56 -4.67
CA LYS A 497 -40.38 -14.67 -4.18
C LYS A 497 -40.95 -15.30 -2.90
N ASP A 498 -41.42 -14.47 -1.97
CA ASP A 498 -42.04 -14.94 -0.73
C ASP A 498 -43.36 -15.68 -1.03
N ALA A 499 -44.16 -15.20 -2.00
CA ALA A 499 -45.36 -15.87 -2.46
C ALA A 499 -45.07 -17.23 -3.12
N LEU A 500 -44.05 -17.28 -4.00
CA LEU A 500 -43.61 -18.53 -4.66
C LEU A 500 -43.08 -19.54 -3.65
N ALA A 501 -42.28 -19.11 -2.66
CA ALA A 501 -41.80 -19.99 -1.59
C ALA A 501 -42.93 -20.51 -0.69
N ALA A 502 -43.93 -19.66 -0.39
CA ALA A 502 -45.12 -20.07 0.34
C ALA A 502 -45.98 -21.08 -0.47
N GLU A 503 -46.04 -20.91 -1.78
CA GLU A 503 -46.75 -21.80 -2.69
C GLU A 503 -46.03 -23.14 -2.86
N GLU A 504 -44.71 -23.16 -3.00
CA GLU A 504 -43.90 -24.39 -2.96
C GLU A 504 -44.09 -25.14 -1.63
N LYS A 505 -44.11 -24.42 -0.50
CA LYS A 505 -44.37 -25.01 0.81
C LYS A 505 -45.76 -25.65 0.88
N ARG A 506 -46.80 -24.96 0.40
CA ARG A 506 -48.17 -25.50 0.30
C ARG A 506 -48.26 -26.71 -0.63
N GLN A 507 -47.52 -26.70 -1.74
CA GLN A 507 -47.48 -27.83 -2.66
C GLN A 507 -46.77 -29.05 -2.06
N ARG A 508 -45.71 -28.84 -1.26
CA ARG A 508 -45.07 -29.91 -0.47
C ARG A 508 -46.03 -30.49 0.57
N GLU A 509 -46.70 -29.64 1.35
CA GLU A 509 -47.67 -30.07 2.37
C GLU A 509 -48.87 -30.82 1.76
N ARG A 510 -49.29 -30.47 0.54
CA ARG A 510 -50.31 -31.22 -0.22
C ARG A 510 -49.82 -32.57 -0.75
N ARG A 511 -48.54 -32.69 -1.09
CA ARG A 511 -47.93 -33.98 -1.50
C ARG A 511 -47.70 -34.91 -0.29
N GLU A 512 -47.59 -34.35 0.90
CA GLU A 512 -47.37 -35.06 2.16
C GLU A 512 -48.65 -35.22 3.02
N GLY A 513 -49.84 -35.07 2.41
CA GLY A 513 -51.13 -35.18 3.10
C GLY A 513 -51.34 -36.52 3.86
N PRO A 514 -52.18 -36.54 4.91
CA PRO A 514 -52.19 -37.57 5.94
C PRO A 514 -52.80 -38.88 5.40
N GLY A 515 -51.95 -39.86 5.07
CA GLY A 515 -52.42 -41.14 4.55
C GLY A 515 -51.37 -42.25 4.59
N SER A 516 -51.02 -42.75 5.78
CA SER A 516 -50.81 -44.20 6.04
C SER A 516 -50.56 -44.48 7.53
N ALA A 517 -51.54 -44.19 8.38
CA ALA A 517 -51.58 -44.72 9.75
C ALA A 517 -52.94 -45.39 9.97
N GLY A 518 -52.98 -46.71 9.78
CA GLY A 518 -54.10 -47.57 10.15
C GLY A 518 -54.63 -48.43 9.01
N ASP A 519 -54.17 -49.69 8.92
CA ASP A 519 -55.10 -50.80 9.09
C ASP A 519 -54.41 -52.13 9.44
N SER A 520 -54.87 -52.67 10.57
CA SER A 520 -54.93 -54.06 11.07
C SER A 520 -53.89 -55.12 10.66
N LYS A 521 -53.21 -55.65 11.68
CA LYS A 521 -52.76 -57.05 11.78
C LYS A 521 -53.97 -58.02 11.85
N PRO A 522 -53.80 -59.26 11.39
CA PRO A 522 -53.76 -60.38 12.34
C PRO A 522 -52.35 -60.89 12.60
#